data_AF-A0A7C6SLS4-F1
#
_entry.id   AF-A0A7C6SLS4-F1
#
_cell.length_a   1.000
_cell.length_b   1.000
_cell.length_c   1.000
_cell.angle_alpha   90.00
_cell.angle_beta   90.00
_cell.angle_gamma   90.00
#
_symmetry.space_group_name_H-M   'P 1'
#
loop_
_entity.id
_entity.type
_entity.pdbx_description
1 polymer ?
#
loop_
_entity_poly.entity_id
_entity_poly.type
_entity_poly.pdbx_seq_one_letter_code
_entity_poly.pdbx_strand_id
1 'polypeptide(L)'
;MNDCTIYRNDYIIIYYKNNEVYLKAIKRGLSLEQFDKIILSYPYVAIKNHVIVRNALNNAPTSPLLIGEMKQEIELVVSDDKLKASVIFYLSEEELHFSNRNQLIKKIYSFLNEKGIL
;
A
#
# COMPACT_ATOMS: atom_id res chain seq x y z
N MET A 1 13.41 15.07 -4.04
CA MET A 1 13.38 13.89 -4.94
C MET A 1 13.59 12.67 -4.07
N ASN A 2 12.52 12.15 -3.46
CA ASN A 2 12.62 11.00 -2.54
C ASN A 2 11.87 9.84 -3.20
N ASP A 3 12.60 9.04 -3.97
CA ASP A 3 12.08 7.77 -4.47
C ASP A 3 12.35 6.74 -3.36
N CYS A 4 11.30 6.31 -2.66
CA CYS A 4 11.42 5.34 -1.57
C CYS A 4 11.12 3.94 -2.09
N THR A 5 12.08 3.03 -1.96
CA THR A 5 11.92 1.63 -2.36
C THR A 5 11.02 0.92 -1.36
N ILE A 6 9.93 0.31 -1.84
CA ILE A 6 8.99 -0.48 -1.05
C ILE A 6 9.49 -1.92 -0.97
N TYR A 7 9.84 -2.48 -2.13
CA TYR A 7 10.29 -3.86 -2.24
C TYR A 7 11.28 -4.00 -3.39
N ARG A 8 12.28 -4.85 -3.20
CA ARG A 8 13.25 -5.16 -4.25
C ARG A 8 13.74 -6.60 -4.10
N ASN A 9 13.76 -7.31 -5.21
CA ASN A 9 14.44 -8.60 -5.34
C ASN A 9 15.13 -8.70 -6.72
N ASP A 10 15.57 -9.89 -7.09
CA ASP A 10 16.26 -10.13 -8.37
C ASP A 10 15.35 -10.06 -9.60
N TYR A 11 14.02 -10.05 -9.41
CA TYR A 11 13.01 -10.09 -10.46
C TYR A 11 12.31 -8.75 -10.65
N ILE A 12 12.02 -8.02 -9.58
CA ILE A 12 11.25 -6.77 -9.60
C ILE A 12 11.77 -5.74 -8.60
N ILE A 13 11.47 -4.47 -8.88
CA ILE A 13 11.61 -3.34 -7.96
C ILE A 13 10.27 -2.63 -7.90
N ILE A 14 9.77 -2.42 -6.69
CA ILE A 14 8.59 -1.63 -6.38
C ILE A 14 9.05 -0.42 -5.57
N TYR A 15 8.69 0.77 -6.01
CA TYR A 15 9.03 2.00 -5.33
C TYR A 15 7.89 3.01 -5.51
N TYR A 16 7.80 3.97 -4.58
CA TYR A 16 6.84 5.06 -4.72
C TYR A 16 7.54 6.39 -4.93
N LYS A 17 6.85 7.28 -5.64
CA LYS A 17 7.27 8.65 -5.93
C LYS A 17 6.03 9.50 -6.11
N ASN A 18 5.95 10.66 -5.45
CA ASN A 18 4.81 11.59 -5.58
C ASN A 18 3.44 10.93 -5.33
N ASN A 19 3.34 10.05 -4.33
CA ASN A 19 2.15 9.25 -4.00
C ASN A 19 1.75 8.17 -5.03
N GLU A 20 2.53 8.01 -6.09
CA GLU A 20 2.34 7.00 -7.13
C GLU A 20 3.27 5.81 -6.92
N VAL A 21 2.81 4.61 -7.24
CA VAL A 21 3.56 3.36 -7.09
C VAL A 21 3.98 2.84 -8.46
N TYR A 22 5.28 2.60 -8.59
CA TYR A 22 5.92 2.15 -9.81
C TYR A 22 6.46 0.73 -9.65
N LEU A 23 6.36 -0.05 -10.73
CA LEU A 23 6.93 -1.38 -10.86
C LEU A 23 7.96 -1.38 -11.99
N LYS A 24 9.15 -1.89 -11.71
CA LYS A 24 10.17 -2.20 -12.72
C LYS A 24 10.47 -3.69 -12.67
N ALA A 25 10.24 -4.41 -13.77
CA ALA A 25 10.64 -5.81 -13.86
C ALA A 25 12.08 -5.92 -14.38
N ILE A 26 12.93 -6.62 -13.64
CA ILE A 26 14.35 -6.87 -13.95
C ILE A 26 14.50 -8.19 -14.71
N LYS A 27 13.83 -9.26 -14.25
CA LYS A 27 13.94 -10.62 -14.83
C LYS A 27 12.56 -11.28 -14.93
N ARG A 28 12.42 -12.18 -15.90
CA ARG A 28 11.24 -13.04 -16.04
C ARG A 28 11.28 -14.16 -15.01
N GLY A 29 10.12 -14.78 -14.74
CA GLY A 29 9.99 -15.94 -13.86
C GLY A 29 9.20 -15.68 -12.59
N LEU A 30 8.81 -14.44 -12.31
CA LEU A 30 7.88 -14.10 -11.23
C LEU A 30 6.44 -14.23 -11.75
N SER A 31 5.64 -15.10 -11.13
CA SER A 31 4.22 -15.25 -11.48
C SER A 31 3.37 -14.12 -10.90
N LEU A 32 2.17 -13.90 -11.45
CA LEU A 32 1.22 -12.93 -10.90
C LEU A 32 0.82 -13.30 -9.45
N GLU A 33 0.66 -14.58 -9.14
CA GLU A 33 0.36 -15.04 -7.78
C GLU A 33 1.49 -14.72 -6.78
N GLN A 34 2.75 -14.84 -7.20
CA GLN A 34 3.89 -14.45 -6.37
C GLN A 34 3.94 -12.95 -6.15
N PHE A 35 3.62 -12.17 -7.18
CA PHE A 35 3.47 -10.72 -7.06
C PHE A 35 2.36 -10.35 -6.08
N ASP A 36 1.18 -10.95 -6.21
CA ASP A 36 0.05 -10.68 -5.32
C ASP A 36 0.40 -11.01 -3.87
N LYS A 37 1.12 -12.11 -3.61
CA LYS A 37 1.65 -12.44 -2.28
C LYS A 37 2.60 -11.38 -1.72
N ILE A 38 3.48 -10.81 -2.56
CA ILE A 38 4.38 -9.72 -2.15
C ILE A 38 3.55 -8.48 -1.80
N ILE A 39 2.56 -8.12 -2.62
CA ILE A 39 1.72 -6.94 -2.39
C ILE A 39 0.86 -7.09 -1.12
N LEU A 40 0.43 -8.30 -0.77
CA LEU A 40 -0.30 -8.54 0.48
C LEU A 40 0.50 -8.16 1.74
N SER A 41 1.84 -8.20 1.68
CA SER A 41 2.70 -7.71 2.77
C SER A 41 2.77 -6.18 2.86
N TYR A 42 2.23 -5.47 1.86
CA TYR A 42 2.26 -4.01 1.75
C TYR A 42 0.85 -3.44 1.51
N PRO A 43 -0.07 -3.53 2.49
CA PRO A 43 -1.49 -3.18 2.33
C PRO A 43 -1.74 -1.69 2.04
N TYR A 44 -0.76 -0.84 2.30
CA TYR A 44 -0.77 0.58 1.92
C TYR A 44 -0.50 0.81 0.43
N VAL A 45 -0.22 -0.23 -0.37
CA VAL A 45 -0.06 -0.14 -1.83
C VAL A 45 -1.37 -0.52 -2.51
N ALA A 46 -2.01 0.43 -3.20
CA ALA A 46 -3.17 0.16 -4.05
C ALA A 46 -2.75 -0.08 -5.50
N ILE A 47 -2.91 -1.31 -5.99
CA ILE A 47 -2.73 -1.61 -7.42
C ILE A 47 -3.95 -1.14 -8.20
N LYS A 48 -3.77 -0.21 -9.13
CA LYS A 48 -4.83 0.28 -10.04
C LYS A 48 -4.86 -0.46 -11.37
N ASN A 49 -3.74 -1.04 -11.80
CA ASN A 49 -3.64 -1.67 -13.11
C ASN A 49 -2.93 -3.03 -13.09
N HIS A 50 -3.68 -4.09 -12.82
CA HIS A 50 -3.18 -5.47 -12.85
C HIS A 50 -2.75 -5.94 -14.24
N VAL A 51 -3.28 -5.34 -15.32
CA VAL A 51 -2.87 -5.67 -16.70
C VAL A 51 -1.44 -5.20 -16.96
N ILE A 52 -1.10 -3.97 -16.53
CA ILE A 52 0.26 -3.44 -16.60
C ILE A 52 1.22 -4.30 -15.80
N VAL A 53 0.84 -4.72 -14.59
CA VAL A 53 1.65 -5.63 -13.76
C VAL A 53 1.93 -6.93 -14.53
N ARG A 54 0.89 -7.61 -15.01
CA ARG A 54 1.03 -8.86 -15.75
C ARG A 54 1.95 -8.71 -16.97
N ASN A 55 1.76 -7.63 -17.72
CA ASN A 55 2.58 -7.33 -18.89
C ASN A 55 4.04 -7.03 -18.51
N ALA A 56 4.28 -6.35 -17.41
CA ALA A 56 5.63 -6.06 -16.90
C ALA A 56 6.37 -7.35 -16.53
N LEU A 57 5.70 -8.29 -15.86
CA LEU A 57 6.26 -9.58 -15.45
C LEU A 57 6.58 -10.48 -16.66
N ASN A 58 5.69 -10.51 -17.66
CA ASN A 58 5.87 -11.33 -18.87
C ASN A 58 6.96 -10.78 -19.81
N ASN A 59 7.08 -9.45 -19.90
CA ASN A 59 7.96 -8.78 -20.85
C ASN A 59 9.26 -8.27 -20.22
N ALA A 60 9.63 -8.74 -19.03
CA ALA A 60 10.86 -8.32 -18.37
C ALA A 60 12.10 -8.56 -19.28
N PRO A 61 13.11 -7.67 -19.23
CA PRO A 61 13.18 -6.44 -18.43
C PRO A 61 12.30 -5.31 -18.98
N THR A 62 11.71 -4.50 -18.10
CA THR A 62 10.86 -3.35 -18.47
C THR A 62 11.34 -2.05 -17.83
N SER A 63 11.03 -0.93 -18.48
CA SER A 63 11.12 0.40 -17.84
C SER A 63 10.12 0.50 -16.67
N PRO A 64 10.29 1.44 -15.74
CA PRO A 64 9.33 1.62 -14.67
C PRO A 64 7.95 1.96 -15.19
N LEU A 65 6.95 1.26 -14.69
CA LEU A 65 5.55 1.38 -15.07
C LEU A 65 4.72 1.79 -13.86
N LEU A 66 3.85 2.77 -14.05
CA LEU A 66 2.86 3.17 -13.05
C LEU A 66 1.84 2.03 -12.88
N ILE A 67 1.78 1.46 -11.69
CA ILE A 67 0.89 0.33 -11.38
C ILE A 67 -0.20 0.71 -10.37
N GLY A 68 -0.04 1.81 -9.65
CA GLY A 68 -0.87 2.11 -8.50
C GLY A 68 -0.52 3.39 -7.77
N GLU A 69 -1.02 3.51 -6.55
CA GLU A 69 -0.78 4.65 -5.65
C GLU A 69 -0.66 4.19 -4.19
N MET A 70 -0.12 5.06 -3.36
CA MET A 70 -0.07 4.85 -1.91
C MET A 70 -1.43 5.19 -1.30
N LYS A 71 -2.00 4.26 -0.54
CA LYS A 71 -3.12 4.51 0.36
C LYS A 71 -2.64 5.23 1.60
N GLN A 72 -3.52 6.03 2.19
CA GLN A 72 -3.31 6.54 3.53
C GLN A 72 -3.31 5.37 4.52
N GLU A 73 -2.37 5.35 5.46
CA GLU A 73 -2.31 4.31 6.51
C GLU A 73 -3.61 4.22 7.32
N ILE A 74 -4.33 5.34 7.42
CA ILE A 74 -5.56 5.51 8.18
C ILE A 74 -6.56 6.25 7.30
N GLU A 75 -7.68 5.61 7.02
CA GLU A 75 -8.81 6.21 6.32
C GLU A 75 -9.97 6.36 7.30
N LEU A 76 -10.57 7.55 7.35
CA LEU A 76 -11.74 7.83 8.17
C LEU A 76 -12.94 8.05 7.27
N VAL A 77 -13.94 7.18 7.44
CA VAL A 77 -15.21 7.26 6.75
C VAL A 77 -16.26 7.72 7.75
N VAL A 78 -16.81 8.91 7.52
CA VAL A 78 -17.98 9.40 8.26
C VAL A 78 -19.21 9.09 7.43
N SER A 79 -20.16 8.38 8.02
CA SER A 79 -21.47 8.10 7.40
C SER A 79 -22.21 9.39 7.06
N ASP A 80 -23.05 9.34 6.03
CA ASP A 80 -23.78 10.51 5.52
C ASP A 80 -24.69 11.15 6.58
N ASP A 81 -25.21 10.35 7.51
CA ASP A 81 -26.02 10.82 8.65
C ASP A 81 -25.19 11.46 9.77
N LYS A 82 -23.86 11.43 9.66
CA LYS A 82 -22.86 11.90 10.63
C LYS A 82 -22.97 11.25 12.02
N LEU A 83 -23.73 10.16 12.17
CA LEU A 83 -23.90 9.46 13.44
C LEU A 83 -22.84 8.38 13.65
N LYS A 84 -22.18 7.93 12.58
CA LYS A 84 -21.12 6.92 12.65
C LYS A 84 -19.87 7.38 11.95
N ALA A 85 -18.73 7.22 12.61
CA ALA A 85 -17.41 7.32 12.02
C ALA A 85 -16.72 5.96 12.12
N SER A 86 -16.12 5.50 11.02
CA SER A 86 -15.36 4.25 10.94
C SER A 86 -13.94 4.58 10.54
N VAL A 87 -12.97 4.02 11.26
CA VAL A 87 -11.54 4.15 10.95
C VAL A 87 -11.07 2.84 10.35
N ILE A 88 -10.57 2.89 9.13
CA ILE A 88 -10.01 1.76 8.39
C ILE A 88 -8.49 1.87 8.45
N PHE A 89 -7.84 0.81 8.91
CA PHE A 89 -6.39 0.70 9.00
C PHE A 89 -5.87 -0.20 7.89
N TYR A 90 -4.96 0.33 7.05
CA TYR A 90 -4.25 -0.46 6.06
C TYR A 90 -2.88 -0.88 6.61
N LEU A 91 -2.91 -1.80 7.58
CA LEU A 91 -1.73 -2.28 8.31
C LEU A 91 -1.43 -3.74 7.99
N SER A 92 -0.15 -4.12 8.05
CA SER A 92 0.27 -5.51 7.94
C SER A 92 -0.17 -6.33 9.16
N GLU A 93 -0.18 -7.66 9.03
CA GLU A 93 -0.60 -8.57 10.12
C GLU A 93 0.28 -8.42 11.38
N GLU A 94 1.56 -8.14 11.21
CA GLU A 94 2.49 -7.88 12.32
C GLU A 94 2.17 -6.57 13.06
N GLU A 95 1.74 -5.53 12.34
CA GLU A 95 1.38 -4.23 12.92
C GLU A 95 0.01 -4.26 13.62
N LEU A 96 -0.87 -5.15 13.17
CA LEU A 96 -2.20 -5.36 13.74
C LEU A 96 -2.18 -6.26 15.00
N HIS A 97 -1.01 -6.77 15.38
CA HIS A 97 -0.84 -7.65 16.53
C HIS A 97 -1.30 -6.97 17.84
N PHE A 98 -1.92 -7.75 18.73
CA PHE A 98 -2.53 -7.27 19.99
C PHE A 98 -1.59 -6.43 20.86
N SER A 99 -0.28 -6.70 20.77
CA SER A 99 0.79 -5.97 21.45
C SER A 99 0.81 -4.47 21.10
N ASN A 100 0.41 -4.10 19.88
CA ASN A 100 0.42 -2.74 19.38
C ASN A 100 -0.91 -2.01 19.57
N ARG A 101 -1.93 -2.68 20.11
CA ARG A 101 -3.31 -2.15 20.24
C ARG A 101 -3.36 -0.82 20.98
N ASN A 102 -2.59 -0.64 22.04
CA ASN A 102 -2.54 0.62 22.79
C ASN A 102 -1.91 1.78 21.99
N GLN A 103 -0.90 1.51 21.17
CA GLN A 103 -0.33 2.52 20.27
C GLN A 103 -1.30 2.87 19.14
N LEU A 104 -1.97 1.87 18.58
CA LEU A 104 -3.02 2.04 17.58
C LEU A 104 -4.15 2.93 18.10
N ILE A 105 -4.65 2.66 19.32
CA ILE A 105 -5.68 3.49 19.96
C ILE A 105 -5.18 4.92 20.15
N LYS A 106 -3.92 5.13 20.59
CA LYS A 106 -3.36 6.49 20.69
C LYS A 106 -3.29 7.19 19.32
N LYS A 107 -2.84 6.51 18.27
CA LYS A 107 -2.83 7.04 16.89
C LYS A 107 -4.25 7.41 16.43
N ILE A 108 -5.26 6.59 16.74
CA ILE A 108 -6.68 6.88 16.45
C ILE A 108 -7.11 8.18 17.13
N TYR A 109 -6.89 8.31 18.44
CA TYR A 109 -7.28 9.50 19.19
C TYR A 109 -6.59 10.76 18.68
N SER A 110 -5.28 10.70 18.40
CA SER A 110 -4.54 11.82 17.81
C SER A 110 -5.11 12.21 16.45
N PHE A 111 -5.38 11.23 15.58
CA PHE A 111 -5.92 11.47 14.24
C PHE A 111 -7.33 12.07 14.28
N LEU A 112 -8.20 11.60 15.19
CA LEU A 112 -9.54 12.13 15.36
C LEU A 112 -9.54 13.57 15.91
N ASN A 113 -8.65 13.88 16.86
CA ASN A 113 -8.45 15.25 17.36
C ASN A 113 -7.97 16.19 16.25
N GLU A 114 -6.98 15.78 15.44
CA GLU A 114 -6.49 16.60 14.32
C GLU A 114 -7.57 16.89 13.28
N LYS A 115 -8.53 15.96 13.12
CA LYS A 115 -9.68 16.13 12.22
C LYS A 115 -10.85 16.88 12.87
N GLY A 116 -10.76 17.27 14.15
CA GLY A 116 -11.77 18.03 14.87
C GLY A 116 -13.05 17.24 15.16
N ILE A 117 -12.95 15.92 15.25
CA ILE A 117 -14.10 15.01 15.51
C ILE A 117 -14.23 14.72 17.02
N LEU A 118 -13.12 14.81 17.74
CA LEU A 118 -12.98 14.67 19.19
C LEU A 118 -12.25 15.88 19.76
#